data_AF-J3KHI6-F1
#
_entry.id   AF-J3KHI6-F1
#
_cell.length_a   1.000
_cell.length_b   1.000
_cell.length_c   1.000
_cell.angle_alpha   90.00
_cell.angle_beta   90.00
_cell.angle_gamma   90.00
#
_symmetry.space_group_name_H-M   'P 1'
#
loop_
_entity.id
_entity.type
_entity.pdbx_description
1 polymer ?
#
loop_
_entity_poly.entity_id
_entity_poly.type
_entity_poly.pdbx_seq_one_letter_code
_entity_poly.pdbx_strand_id
1 'polypeptide(L)'
;MTLESKEPLPRPAPWRPLFQANCPKGMPAEFSLSTVHLDPLTRKAYPRVRTCMFRNFWADMFLHSCAMDEMKKCHKTTSSKAITQPNDSFATGAAIDYENDGIEGHDKDPCNFGRNLDKVVNDAVFESDMFTFTTDVRMTKVGDLMDPNGGPGGYVEGVFWFKQSSTQWRVKGQAFIIGGSQEDETEKMAREEIKRGMRLREGYSDERASSWSWEKEITAQFANLSPLMRGTFKNPPPGTPKANNVQNPDLKQGQRVYDLYDPVARSNFRVVVIRPEEVEMVDLSNPEAAKRTRWLLLSRGNGQGMEWKMEELWP
;
A
#
# COMPACT_ATOMS: atom_id res chain seq x y z
N MET A 1 33.16 -17.58 -0.57
CA MET A 1 32.12 -16.63 -0.10
C MET A 1 32.17 -15.42 -1.00
N THR A 2 31.33 -15.39 -2.02
CA THR A 2 31.20 -14.26 -2.94
C THR A 2 30.45 -13.15 -2.24
N LEU A 3 31.06 -11.96 -2.19
CA LEU A 3 30.42 -10.70 -1.83
C LEU A 3 29.16 -10.56 -2.69
N GLU A 4 27.97 -10.66 -2.08
CA GLU A 4 26.72 -10.27 -2.71
C GLU A 4 26.87 -8.81 -3.14
N SER A 5 26.99 -8.58 -4.45
CA SER A 5 26.91 -7.25 -5.03
C SER A 5 25.52 -6.71 -4.70
N LYS A 6 25.41 -5.90 -3.65
CA LYS A 6 24.19 -5.14 -3.36
C LYS A 6 23.90 -4.29 -4.60
N GLU A 7 22.83 -4.60 -5.31
CA GLU A 7 22.35 -3.74 -6.39
C GLU A 7 22.23 -2.31 -5.84
N PRO A 8 22.74 -1.30 -6.56
CA PRO A 8 22.65 0.07 -6.07
C PRO A 8 21.19 0.46 -5.92
N LEU A 9 20.87 1.11 -4.80
CA LEU A 9 19.50 1.53 -4.48
C LEU A 9 18.91 2.34 -5.64
N PRO A 10 17.62 2.18 -5.96
CA PRO A 10 16.96 3.00 -6.96
C PRO A 10 17.17 4.50 -6.65
N ARG A 11 17.23 5.36 -7.67
CA ARG A 11 17.20 6.81 -7.45
C ARG A 11 15.75 7.30 -7.37
N PRO A 12 15.44 8.35 -6.60
CA PRO A 12 14.12 8.96 -6.62
C PRO A 12 13.69 9.36 -8.03
N ALA A 13 12.44 9.06 -8.38
CA ALA A 13 11.92 9.37 -9.68
C ALA A 13 11.77 10.89 -9.91
N PRO A 14 12.29 11.44 -11.02
CA PRO A 14 12.26 12.89 -11.28
C PRO A 14 10.85 13.41 -11.54
N TRP A 15 9.92 12.55 -11.96
CA TRP A 15 8.52 12.90 -12.24
C TRP A 15 7.65 13.01 -10.98
N ARG A 16 8.08 12.42 -9.86
CA ARG A 16 7.24 12.27 -8.66
C ARG A 16 6.80 13.60 -8.03
N PRO A 17 7.69 14.60 -7.84
CA PRO A 17 7.27 15.90 -7.30
C PRO A 17 6.22 16.59 -8.18
N LEU A 18 6.37 16.51 -9.50
CA LEU A 18 5.41 17.09 -10.45
C LEU A 18 4.07 16.35 -10.43
N PHE A 19 4.08 15.02 -10.36
CA PHE A 19 2.86 14.23 -10.19
C PHE A 19 2.11 14.62 -8.91
N GLN A 20 2.82 14.75 -7.79
CA GLN A 20 2.25 15.15 -6.50
C GLN A 20 1.70 16.58 -6.52
N ALA A 21 2.35 17.50 -7.23
CA ALA A 21 1.87 18.87 -7.41
C ALA A 21 0.54 18.92 -8.18
N ASN A 22 0.33 18.01 -9.14
CA ASN A 22 -0.89 17.93 -9.93
C ASN A 22 -2.02 17.14 -9.24
N CYS A 23 -1.71 16.37 -8.20
CA CYS A 23 -2.71 15.63 -7.45
C CYS A 23 -3.72 16.57 -6.77
N PRO A 24 -5.00 16.17 -6.69
CA PRO A 24 -6.02 16.95 -6.01
C PRO A 24 -5.68 17.07 -4.51
N LYS A 25 -5.90 18.28 -3.96
CA LYS A 25 -5.70 18.55 -2.53
C LYS A 25 -6.91 18.06 -1.74
N GLY A 26 -6.67 17.35 -0.62
CA GLY A 26 -7.71 16.98 0.34
C GLY A 26 -8.61 15.81 -0.07
N MET A 27 -8.38 15.17 -1.22
CA MET A 27 -9.06 13.93 -1.60
C MET A 27 -8.12 12.99 -2.36
N PRO A 28 -8.30 11.65 -2.27
CA PRO A 28 -7.47 10.73 -3.03
C PRO A 28 -7.72 10.87 -4.53
N ALA A 29 -6.66 10.78 -5.33
CA ALA A 29 -6.78 10.79 -6.79
C ALA A 29 -7.45 9.50 -7.31
N GLU A 30 -8.30 9.65 -8.32
CA GLU A 30 -8.86 8.54 -9.09
C GLU A 30 -8.05 8.32 -10.37
N PHE A 31 -7.95 7.05 -10.79
CA PHE A 31 -7.30 6.70 -12.04
C PHE A 31 -7.96 5.50 -12.71
N SER A 32 -7.86 5.43 -14.04
CA SER A 32 -8.32 4.29 -14.82
C SER A 32 -7.20 3.25 -14.89
N LEU A 33 -7.42 2.07 -14.31
CA LEU A 33 -6.50 0.94 -14.36
C LEU A 33 -6.85 0.01 -15.52
N SER A 34 -5.95 -0.08 -16.49
CA SER A 34 -6.01 -1.00 -17.62
C SER A 34 -5.26 -2.30 -17.29
N THR A 35 -5.91 -3.44 -17.53
CA THR A 35 -5.32 -4.79 -17.44
C THR A 35 -5.71 -5.60 -18.67
N VAL A 36 -5.04 -6.73 -18.88
CA VAL A 36 -5.40 -7.69 -19.95
C VAL A 36 -6.01 -8.93 -19.30
N HIS A 37 -7.27 -9.22 -19.64
CA HIS A 37 -7.92 -10.45 -19.25
C HIS A 37 -7.69 -11.54 -20.30
N LEU A 38 -7.16 -12.68 -19.89
CA LEU A 38 -7.10 -13.87 -20.73
C LEU A 38 -8.32 -14.72 -20.47
N ASP A 39 -9.18 -14.86 -21.48
CA ASP A 39 -10.34 -15.73 -21.39
C ASP A 39 -9.88 -17.19 -21.16
N PRO A 40 -10.38 -17.87 -20.11
CA PRO A 40 -9.84 -19.16 -19.71
C PRO A 40 -10.11 -20.27 -20.72
N LEU A 41 -11.15 -20.15 -21.56
CA LEU A 41 -11.54 -21.17 -22.53
C LEU A 41 -10.88 -20.95 -23.89
N THR A 42 -10.90 -19.72 -24.37
CA THR A 42 -10.46 -19.34 -25.72
C THR A 42 -9.05 -18.79 -25.75
N ARG A 43 -8.47 -18.46 -24.60
CA ARG A 43 -7.16 -17.79 -24.45
C ARG A 43 -7.06 -16.43 -25.15
N LYS A 44 -8.19 -15.88 -25.59
CA LYS A 44 -8.24 -14.54 -26.20
C LYS A 44 -7.98 -13.48 -25.13
N ALA A 45 -7.14 -12.51 -25.50
CA ALA A 45 -6.84 -11.35 -24.67
C ALA A 45 -7.91 -10.27 -24.86
N TYR A 46 -8.53 -9.83 -23.76
CA TYR A 46 -9.49 -8.73 -23.73
C TYR A 46 -8.96 -7.62 -22.82
N PRO A 47 -8.77 -6.39 -23.33
CA PRO A 47 -8.44 -5.27 -22.47
C PRO A 47 -9.62 -4.99 -21.53
N ARG A 48 -9.30 -4.70 -20.27
CA ARG A 48 -10.28 -4.26 -19.28
C ARG A 48 -9.81 -2.99 -18.62
N VAL A 49 -10.74 -2.08 -18.36
CA VAL A 49 -10.50 -0.83 -17.66
C VAL A 49 -11.49 -0.67 -16.52
N ARG A 50 -11.06 -0.06 -15.43
CA ARG A 50 -11.90 0.31 -14.29
C ARG A 50 -11.27 1.44 -13.49
N THR A 51 -12.07 2.19 -12.75
CA THR A 51 -11.58 3.22 -11.84
C THR A 51 -11.04 2.59 -10.55
N CYS A 52 -9.87 3.06 -10.13
CA CYS A 52 -9.22 2.76 -8.86
C CYS A 52 -8.87 4.06 -8.13
N MET A 53 -8.69 3.97 -6.81
CA MET A 53 -8.24 5.09 -5.98
C MET A 53 -6.75 4.96 -5.71
N PHE A 54 -5.97 6.00 -5.98
CA PHE A 54 -4.58 6.09 -5.55
C PHE A 54 -4.50 6.28 -4.03
N ARG A 55 -3.73 5.43 -3.34
CA ARG A 55 -3.63 5.34 -1.87
C ARG A 55 -2.22 5.67 -1.36
N ASN A 56 -1.57 6.66 -1.99
CA ASN A 56 -0.19 7.09 -1.77
C ASN A 56 0.86 6.16 -2.41
N PHE A 57 2.13 6.56 -2.27
CA PHE A 57 3.26 5.74 -2.65
C PHE A 57 3.57 4.72 -1.56
N TRP A 58 4.04 3.54 -1.96
CA TRP A 58 4.38 2.48 -1.02
C TRP A 58 5.54 2.91 -0.11
N ALA A 59 5.42 2.61 1.19
CA ALA A 59 6.35 3.04 2.25
C ALA A 59 6.49 4.56 2.42
N ASP A 60 5.63 5.37 1.78
CA ASP A 60 5.53 6.81 1.98
C ASP A 60 4.06 7.22 2.08
N MET A 61 3.37 6.59 3.05
CA MET A 61 1.97 6.84 3.31
C MET A 61 1.78 7.96 4.33
N PHE A 62 0.93 8.92 3.97
CA PHE A 62 0.34 9.82 4.95
C PHE A 62 -0.84 9.13 5.65
N LEU A 63 -0.69 8.83 6.93
CA LEU A 63 -1.73 8.22 7.74
C LEU A 63 -2.63 9.31 8.35
N HIS A 64 -3.93 9.22 8.11
CA HIS A 64 -4.88 10.19 8.65
C HIS A 64 -4.89 10.15 10.18
N SER A 65 -5.14 11.28 10.84
CA SER A 65 -5.18 11.37 12.31
C SER A 65 -6.12 10.36 12.96
N CYS A 66 -7.31 10.14 12.39
CA CYS A 66 -8.25 9.13 12.87
C CYS A 66 -7.71 7.70 12.74
N ALA A 67 -7.01 7.39 11.65
CA ALA A 67 -6.38 6.09 11.44
C ALA A 67 -5.20 5.88 12.41
N MET A 68 -4.42 6.92 12.70
CA MET A 68 -3.39 6.89 13.74
C MET A 68 -3.97 6.55 15.11
N ASP A 69 -5.11 7.16 15.47
CA ASP A 69 -5.78 6.90 16.74
C ASP A 69 -6.34 5.48 16.83
N GLU A 70 -6.91 4.97 15.75
CA GLU A 70 -7.39 3.58 15.66
C GLU A 70 -6.25 2.58 15.82
N MET A 71 -5.15 2.78 15.09
CA MET A 71 -3.96 1.93 15.22
C MET A 71 -3.45 1.90 16.68
N LYS A 72 -3.41 3.06 17.36
CA LYS A 72 -2.98 3.16 18.77
C LYS A 72 -3.93 2.43 19.72
N LYS A 73 -5.24 2.54 19.50
CA LYS A 73 -6.27 1.86 20.31
C LYS A 73 -6.18 0.33 20.17
N CYS A 74 -6.02 -0.16 18.94
CA CYS A 74 -5.84 -1.58 18.68
C CYS A 74 -4.58 -2.13 19.37
N HIS A 75 -3.46 -1.43 19.28
CA HIS A 75 -2.21 -1.85 19.94
C HIS A 75 -2.36 -1.95 21.47
N LYS A 76 -2.96 -0.95 22.13
CA LYS A 76 -3.21 -1.00 23.58
C LYS A 76 -4.05 -2.21 23.99
N THR A 77 -5.08 -2.53 23.19
CA THR A 77 -5.98 -3.67 23.46
C THR A 77 -5.25 -5.00 23.37
N THR A 78 -4.38 -5.17 22.37
CA THR A 78 -3.58 -6.38 22.19
C THR A 78 -2.55 -6.54 23.31
N SER A 79 -1.87 -5.46 23.70
CA SER A 79 -0.90 -5.49 24.81
C SER A 79 -1.57 -5.78 26.15
N SER A 80 -2.79 -5.27 26.42
CA SER A 80 -3.54 -5.60 27.63
C SER A 80 -4.02 -7.06 27.68
N LYS A 81 -4.35 -7.66 26.53
CA LYS A 81 -4.74 -9.09 26.45
C LYS A 81 -3.55 -10.03 26.56
N ALA A 82 -2.35 -9.61 26.15
CA ALA A 82 -1.14 -10.40 26.29
C ALA A 82 -0.61 -10.48 27.75
N ILE A 83 -1.03 -9.56 28.62
CA ILE A 83 -0.63 -9.50 30.04
C ILE A 83 -1.54 -10.38 30.94
N THR A 84 -2.68 -10.85 30.44
CA THR A 84 -3.57 -11.75 31.20
C THR A 84 -3.37 -13.20 30.75
N GLN A 85 -2.56 -13.95 31.50
CA GLN A 85 -2.63 -15.42 31.46
C GLN A 85 -4.01 -15.89 31.97
N PRO A 86 -4.58 -16.99 31.45
CA PRO A 86 -5.83 -17.52 31.95
C PRO A 86 -5.55 -18.27 33.25
N ASN A 87 -5.67 -17.57 34.39
CA ASN A 87 -5.76 -18.23 35.68
C ASN A 87 -7.23 -18.25 36.10
N ASP A 88 -7.79 -19.46 36.12
CA ASP A 88 -8.99 -19.78 36.88
C ASP A 88 -8.84 -19.27 38.32
N SER A 89 -9.71 -18.34 38.72
CA SER A 89 -10.35 -18.35 40.05
C SER A 89 -11.26 -17.12 40.23
N PHE A 90 -12.44 -17.42 40.74
CA PHE A 90 -13.36 -16.50 41.41
C PHE A 90 -12.64 -15.65 42.47
N ALA A 91 -12.82 -14.33 42.43
CA ALA A 91 -12.93 -13.51 43.64
C ALA A 91 -13.48 -12.10 43.34
N THR A 92 -14.31 -11.64 44.25
CA THR A 92 -15.10 -10.41 44.30
C THR A 92 -14.32 -9.18 44.74
N GLY A 93 -14.63 -8.02 44.13
CA GLY A 93 -14.77 -6.70 44.77
C GLY A 93 -13.52 -5.97 45.32
N ALA A 94 -13.26 -4.76 44.80
CA ALA A 94 -13.14 -3.51 45.55
C ALA A 94 -12.61 -2.38 44.64
N ALA A 95 -13.19 -1.18 44.80
CA ALA A 95 -12.72 0.07 44.22
C ALA A 95 -11.49 0.59 44.97
N ILE A 96 -10.55 1.23 44.28
CA ILE A 96 -9.54 2.10 44.91
C ILE A 96 -9.28 3.31 44.01
N ASP A 97 -9.29 4.47 44.67
CA ASP A 97 -9.21 5.83 44.19
C ASP A 97 -7.83 6.24 43.64
N TYR A 98 -7.85 7.28 42.81
CA TYR A 98 -6.67 7.99 42.32
C TYR A 98 -6.24 9.05 43.32
N GLU A 99 -5.02 8.96 43.85
CA GLU A 99 -4.30 10.11 44.40
C GLU A 99 -2.88 10.21 43.83
N ASN A 100 -2.50 11.46 43.61
CA ASN A 100 -1.22 12.00 43.14
C ASN A 100 -0.02 11.45 43.91
N ASP A 101 1.12 11.35 43.22
CA ASP A 101 2.35 11.98 43.69
C ASP A 101 3.30 12.26 42.51
N GLY A 102 3.79 13.50 42.46
CA GLY A 102 4.72 13.98 41.45
C GLY A 102 6.16 13.65 41.81
N ILE A 103 6.98 13.41 40.79
CA ILE A 103 8.44 13.52 40.85
C ILE A 103 8.92 14.15 39.54
N GLU A 104 9.44 15.38 39.64
CA GLU A 104 10.36 15.97 38.65
C GLU A 104 11.76 15.40 38.86
N GLY A 105 12.48 15.09 37.76
CA GLY A 105 13.89 14.75 37.84
C GLY A 105 14.45 14.10 36.58
N HIS A 106 15.16 14.92 35.79
CA HIS A 106 16.23 14.58 34.87
C HIS A 106 16.65 13.10 34.75
N ASP A 107 16.52 12.54 33.54
CA ASP A 107 17.58 11.69 33.00
C ASP A 107 17.76 11.96 31.50
N LYS A 108 18.93 12.51 31.16
CA LYS A 108 19.45 12.64 29.80
C LYS A 108 20.22 11.35 29.53
N ASP A 109 19.58 10.39 28.88
CA ASP A 109 20.29 9.23 28.33
C ASP A 109 20.30 9.32 26.79
N PRO A 110 21.46 9.54 26.12
CA PRO A 110 21.54 9.67 24.67
C PRO A 110 21.44 8.34 23.91
N CYS A 111 21.37 7.21 24.59
CA CYS A 111 21.53 5.89 23.98
C CYS A 111 20.63 4.85 24.66
N ASN A 112 19.30 5.01 24.61
CA ASN A 112 18.41 3.92 24.99
C ASN A 112 17.81 3.26 23.75
N PHE A 113 18.32 2.06 23.45
CA PHE A 113 17.88 1.13 22.42
C PHE A 113 16.43 0.68 22.68
N GLY A 114 15.47 1.54 22.32
CA GLY A 114 14.08 1.16 22.17
C GLY A 114 13.92 0.26 20.96
N ARG A 115 13.93 -1.06 21.19
CA ARG A 115 13.47 -2.06 20.21
C ARG A 115 12.09 -1.60 19.70
N ASN A 116 11.99 -1.30 18.42
CA ASN A 116 10.80 -0.74 17.77
C ASN A 116 9.64 -1.79 17.61
N LEU A 117 9.61 -2.78 18.50
CA LEU A 117 8.47 -3.67 18.73
C LEU A 117 7.29 -2.90 19.38
N ASP A 118 7.57 -1.80 20.09
CA ASP A 118 6.57 -1.03 20.84
C ASP A 118 5.86 0.07 20.02
N LYS A 119 6.32 0.38 18.79
CA LYS A 119 5.62 1.38 17.96
C LYS A 119 4.48 0.76 17.18
N VAL A 120 3.36 1.45 17.26
CA VAL A 120 2.09 1.14 16.61
C VAL A 120 2.15 1.22 15.08
N VAL A 121 2.97 2.13 14.54
CA VAL A 121 3.12 2.38 13.10
C VAL A 121 4.59 2.30 12.70
N ASN A 122 4.85 2.03 11.42
CA ASN A 122 6.21 2.12 10.87
C ASN A 122 6.73 3.56 10.99
N ASP A 123 8.03 3.69 11.31
CA ASP A 123 8.73 4.95 11.06
C ASP A 123 8.83 5.15 9.54
N ALA A 124 8.86 6.40 9.09
CA ALA A 124 9.06 6.76 7.68
C ALA A 124 10.53 6.58 7.24
N VAL A 125 11.12 5.41 7.54
CA VAL A 125 12.51 5.06 7.23
C VAL A 125 12.71 4.77 5.75
N PHE A 126 11.68 4.23 5.09
CA PHE A 126 11.72 3.92 3.67
C PHE A 126 10.91 4.94 2.87
N GLU A 127 11.14 4.93 1.56
CA GLU A 127 10.27 5.54 0.55
C GLU A 127 10.34 4.75 -0.76
N SER A 128 9.39 4.98 -1.66
CA SER A 128 9.43 4.46 -3.02
C SER A 128 8.64 5.34 -3.99
N ASP A 129 8.78 5.08 -5.28
CA ASP A 129 7.95 5.71 -6.33
C ASP A 129 6.82 4.78 -6.80
N MET A 130 6.50 3.74 -6.02
CA MET A 130 5.51 2.73 -6.40
C MET A 130 4.10 3.16 -5.99
N PHE A 131 3.16 3.14 -6.93
CA PHE A 131 1.79 3.57 -6.70
C PHE A 131 1.01 2.49 -5.97
N THR A 132 0.11 2.87 -5.06
CA THR A 132 -0.71 1.89 -4.35
C THR A 132 -2.20 2.11 -4.55
N PHE A 133 -2.95 1.02 -4.54
CA PHE A 133 -4.40 1.03 -4.38
C PHE A 133 -4.85 -0.22 -3.61
N THR A 134 -6.09 -0.24 -3.13
CA THR A 134 -6.65 -1.38 -2.40
C THR A 134 -7.70 -2.11 -3.25
N THR A 135 -7.78 -3.43 -3.10
CA THR A 135 -8.73 -4.27 -3.85
C THR A 135 -9.22 -5.42 -2.99
N ASP A 136 -10.39 -5.96 -3.35
CA ASP A 136 -10.89 -7.22 -2.79
C ASP A 136 -10.30 -8.37 -3.61
N VAL A 137 -9.74 -9.39 -2.93
CA VAL A 137 -9.10 -10.56 -3.55
C VAL A 137 -10.04 -11.33 -4.49
N ARG A 138 -11.35 -11.23 -4.29
CA ARG A 138 -12.38 -11.92 -5.07
C ARG A 138 -12.74 -11.19 -6.38
N MET A 139 -12.19 -10.00 -6.62
CA MET A 139 -12.46 -9.26 -7.85
C MET A 139 -11.75 -9.90 -9.04
N THR A 140 -12.41 -9.89 -10.20
CA THR A 140 -11.85 -10.46 -11.45
C THR A 140 -10.50 -9.87 -11.85
N LYS A 141 -10.25 -8.59 -11.54
CA LYS A 141 -8.96 -7.94 -11.81
C LYS A 141 -7.78 -8.62 -11.12
N VAL A 142 -8.00 -9.31 -10.00
CA VAL A 142 -6.93 -9.99 -9.25
C VAL A 142 -6.28 -11.07 -10.12
N GLY A 143 -7.08 -11.83 -10.86
CA GLY A 143 -6.57 -12.78 -11.85
C GLY A 143 -5.85 -12.08 -13.02
N ASP A 144 -6.37 -10.93 -13.47
CA ASP A 144 -5.75 -10.13 -14.55
C ASP A 144 -4.43 -9.46 -14.11
N LEU A 145 -4.17 -9.35 -12.81
CA LEU A 145 -2.97 -8.76 -12.20
C LEU A 145 -1.91 -9.82 -11.88
N MET A 146 -2.20 -11.11 -12.05
CA MET A 146 -1.20 -12.16 -11.94
C MET A 146 -0.44 -12.28 -13.26
N ASP A 147 0.83 -12.67 -13.18
CA ASP A 147 1.59 -13.01 -14.39
C ASP A 147 1.08 -14.35 -14.95
N PRO A 148 0.64 -14.41 -16.22
CA PRO A 148 0.19 -15.66 -16.83
C PRO A 148 1.28 -16.75 -16.89
N ASN A 149 2.56 -16.39 -16.73
CA ASN A 149 3.68 -17.32 -16.71
C ASN A 149 4.16 -17.68 -15.29
N GLY A 150 3.44 -17.28 -14.24
CA GLY A 150 3.77 -17.59 -12.85
C GLY A 150 4.83 -16.67 -12.22
N GLY A 151 5.11 -15.52 -12.83
CA GLY A 151 5.91 -14.46 -12.23
C GLY A 151 5.19 -13.69 -11.10
N PRO A 152 5.89 -12.74 -10.46
CA PRO A 152 5.46 -12.05 -9.24
C PRO A 152 4.26 -11.10 -9.42
N GLY A 153 3.95 -10.72 -10.65
CA GLY A 153 2.93 -9.71 -10.93
C GLY A 153 2.74 -9.43 -12.41
N GLY A 154 1.53 -9.04 -12.78
CA GLY A 154 1.12 -8.72 -14.15
C GLY A 154 1.41 -7.27 -14.54
N TYR A 155 1.43 -7.02 -15.85
CA TYR A 155 1.68 -5.70 -16.41
C TYR A 155 0.39 -4.88 -16.53
N VAL A 156 0.49 -3.60 -16.18
CA VAL A 156 -0.65 -2.67 -16.15
C VAL A 156 -0.29 -1.32 -16.74
N GLU A 157 -1.34 -0.57 -17.13
CA GLU A 157 -1.25 0.86 -17.37
C GLU A 157 -2.32 1.58 -16.54
N GLY A 158 -1.91 2.56 -15.74
CA GLY A 158 -2.81 3.47 -15.00
C GLY A 158 -2.86 4.84 -15.67
N VAL A 159 -4.06 5.38 -15.88
CA VAL A 159 -4.25 6.73 -16.46
C VAL A 159 -4.93 7.65 -15.46
N PHE A 160 -4.28 8.75 -15.13
CA PHE A 160 -4.82 9.83 -14.29
C PHE A 160 -5.18 11.01 -15.18
N TRP A 161 -6.36 11.58 -14.95
CA TRP A 161 -6.73 12.87 -15.54
C TRP A 161 -6.92 13.90 -14.43
N PHE A 162 -6.02 14.89 -14.39
CA PHE A 162 -6.10 15.99 -13.43
C PHE A 162 -6.69 17.23 -14.09
N LYS A 163 -7.99 17.42 -13.90
CA LYS A 163 -8.75 18.52 -14.49
C LYS A 163 -8.22 19.90 -14.13
N GLN A 164 -7.73 20.09 -12.89
CA GLN A 164 -7.27 21.40 -12.42
C GLN A 164 -6.01 21.88 -13.15
N SER A 165 -5.06 20.98 -13.38
CA SER A 165 -3.82 21.25 -14.12
C SER A 165 -3.96 21.00 -15.62
N SER A 166 -5.09 20.45 -16.08
CA SER A 166 -5.28 19.98 -17.46
C SER A 166 -4.18 19.01 -17.93
N THR A 167 -3.73 18.14 -17.02
CA THR A 167 -2.67 17.16 -17.31
C THR A 167 -3.19 15.74 -17.25
N GLN A 168 -2.79 14.93 -18.22
CA GLN A 168 -2.96 13.48 -18.18
C GLN A 168 -1.64 12.81 -17.79
N TRP A 169 -1.69 11.85 -16.87
CA TRP A 169 -0.55 10.99 -16.55
C TRP A 169 -0.85 9.55 -16.92
N ARG A 170 0.12 8.88 -17.55
CA ARG A 170 0.07 7.45 -17.85
C ARG A 170 1.23 6.77 -17.14
N VAL A 171 0.93 5.72 -16.40
CA VAL A 171 1.91 4.97 -15.59
C VAL A 171 1.84 3.52 -16.03
N LYS A 172 2.89 3.05 -16.70
CA LYS A 172 3.04 1.67 -17.12
C LYS A 172 4.07 0.97 -16.24
N GLY A 173 3.77 -0.27 -15.86
CA GLY A 173 4.69 -1.06 -15.07
C GLY A 173 4.09 -2.38 -14.60
N GLN A 174 4.73 -2.97 -13.59
CA GLN A 174 4.34 -4.26 -13.03
C GLN A 174 3.58 -4.06 -11.72
N ALA A 175 2.48 -4.79 -11.54
CA ALA A 175 1.62 -4.70 -10.37
C ALA A 175 1.74 -5.96 -9.49
N PHE A 176 1.97 -5.76 -8.20
CA PHE A 176 2.16 -6.79 -7.20
C PHE A 176 1.01 -6.76 -6.19
N ILE A 177 0.46 -7.92 -5.85
CA ILE A 177 -0.62 -8.04 -4.86
C ILE A 177 -0.04 -8.54 -3.55
N ILE A 178 -0.34 -7.85 -2.46
CA ILE A 178 0.10 -8.22 -1.10
C ILE A 178 -1.04 -8.10 -0.08
N GLY A 179 -0.80 -8.63 1.11
CA GLY A 179 -1.79 -8.68 2.20
C GLY A 179 -2.55 -10.01 2.25
N GLY A 180 -2.04 -11.04 1.57
CA GLY A 180 -2.44 -12.43 1.75
C GLY A 180 -1.67 -13.13 2.87
N SER A 181 -1.55 -14.46 2.75
CA SER A 181 -0.73 -15.25 3.67
C SER A 181 0.75 -15.04 3.40
N GLN A 182 1.55 -14.90 4.45
CA GLN A 182 3.01 -14.81 4.35
C GLN A 182 3.66 -16.12 3.90
N GLU A 183 2.93 -17.23 3.97
CA GLU A 183 3.39 -18.55 3.55
C GLU A 183 3.24 -18.76 2.03
N ASP A 184 2.41 -17.94 1.36
CA ASP A 184 2.17 -18.02 -0.08
C ASP A 184 3.42 -17.56 -0.85
N GLU A 185 3.90 -18.40 -1.77
CA GLU A 185 5.06 -18.09 -2.62
C GLU A 185 4.83 -16.86 -3.49
N THR A 186 3.60 -16.64 -3.97
CA THR A 186 3.28 -15.45 -4.78
C THR A 186 3.39 -14.17 -3.97
N GLU A 187 2.97 -14.18 -2.69
CA GLU A 187 3.12 -13.06 -1.76
C GLU A 187 4.61 -12.79 -1.47
N LYS A 188 5.42 -13.84 -1.27
CA LYS A 188 6.87 -13.70 -1.03
C LYS A 188 7.56 -13.04 -2.22
N MET A 189 7.32 -13.55 -3.43
CA MET A 189 7.88 -12.99 -4.66
C MET A 189 7.44 -11.52 -4.86
N ALA A 190 6.17 -11.22 -4.62
CA ALA A 190 5.65 -9.85 -4.66
C ALA A 190 6.36 -8.91 -3.67
N ARG A 191 6.51 -9.34 -2.41
CA ARG A 191 7.21 -8.56 -1.36
C ARG A 191 8.69 -8.35 -1.71
N GLU A 192 9.35 -9.34 -2.30
CA GLU A 192 10.74 -9.21 -2.77
C GLU A 192 10.87 -8.16 -3.88
N GLU A 193 10.01 -8.20 -4.89
CA GLU A 193 10.02 -7.21 -5.98
C GLU A 193 9.74 -5.79 -5.49
N ILE A 194 8.80 -5.64 -4.56
CA ILE A 194 8.49 -4.35 -3.92
C ILE A 194 9.70 -3.89 -3.12
N LYS A 195 10.36 -4.77 -2.36
CA LYS A 195 11.56 -4.43 -1.57
C LYS A 195 12.69 -3.91 -2.44
N ARG A 196 12.89 -4.45 -3.65
CA ARG A 196 13.87 -3.93 -4.61
C ARG A 196 13.56 -2.49 -5.07
N GLY A 197 12.29 -2.09 -5.05
CA GLY A 197 11.84 -0.73 -5.36
C GLY A 197 11.89 0.24 -4.18
N MET A 198 12.12 -0.24 -2.95
CA MET A 198 12.18 0.58 -1.74
C MET A 198 13.58 1.17 -1.54
N ARG A 199 13.64 2.36 -0.96
CA ARG A 199 14.89 3.08 -0.64
C ARG A 199 14.88 3.56 0.79
N LEU A 200 16.02 3.43 1.46
CA LEU A 200 16.22 4.02 2.77
C LEU A 200 16.30 5.55 2.62
N ARG A 201 15.56 6.29 3.42
CA ARG A 201 15.64 7.75 3.45
C ARG A 201 16.97 8.19 4.04
N GLU A 202 17.46 9.32 3.55
CA GLU A 202 18.67 9.95 4.08
C GLU A 202 18.52 10.24 5.59
N GLY A 203 19.55 9.93 6.36
CA GLY A 203 19.58 10.15 7.82
C GLY A 203 19.02 9.01 8.68
N TYR A 204 18.55 7.91 8.08
CA TYR A 204 18.16 6.70 8.83
C TYR A 204 19.24 5.63 8.76
N SER A 205 19.38 4.84 9.84
CA SER A 205 20.34 3.74 9.92
C SER A 205 19.72 2.40 9.51
N ASP A 206 20.57 1.44 9.15
CA ASP A 206 20.15 0.07 8.81
C ASP A 206 19.46 -0.63 9.99
N GLU A 207 19.87 -0.36 11.23
CA GLU A 207 19.21 -0.90 12.43
C GLU A 207 17.77 -0.38 12.53
N ARG A 208 17.54 0.89 12.19
CA ARG A 208 16.19 1.46 12.20
C ARG A 208 15.36 0.92 11.03
N ALA A 209 15.98 0.68 9.89
CA ALA A 209 15.35 0.01 8.76
C ALA A 209 14.87 -1.41 9.12
N SER A 210 15.64 -2.14 9.94
CA SER A 210 15.30 -3.51 10.36
C SER A 210 13.99 -3.63 11.14
N SER A 211 13.52 -2.53 11.71
CA SER A 211 12.28 -2.49 12.48
C SER A 211 11.01 -2.22 11.67
N TRP A 212 11.16 -1.91 10.38
CA TRP A 212 10.03 -1.71 9.48
C TRP A 212 9.34 -3.04 9.21
N SER A 213 8.01 -3.04 9.22
CA SER A 213 7.20 -4.25 9.08
C SER A 213 6.19 -4.12 7.94
N TRP A 214 6.14 -5.15 7.08
CA TRP A 214 5.10 -5.32 6.06
C TRP A 214 3.70 -5.25 6.67
N GLU A 215 3.48 -5.96 7.78
CA GLU A 215 2.16 -6.05 8.39
C GLU A 215 1.71 -4.73 9.00
N LYS A 216 2.64 -3.95 9.57
CA LYS A 216 2.33 -2.58 10.03
C LYS A 216 1.92 -1.69 8.86
N GLU A 217 2.60 -1.79 7.71
CA GLU A 217 2.29 -1.00 6.51
C GLU A 217 0.92 -1.39 5.91
N ILE A 218 0.66 -2.68 5.74
CA ILE A 218 -0.60 -3.22 5.21
C ILE A 218 -1.76 -2.92 6.15
N THR A 219 -1.53 -2.99 7.47
CA THR A 219 -2.55 -2.62 8.46
C THR A 219 -2.82 -1.13 8.44
N ALA A 220 -1.80 -0.30 8.31
CA ALA A 220 -1.96 1.15 8.19
C ALA A 220 -2.72 1.53 6.90
N GLN A 221 -2.50 0.83 5.78
CA GLN A 221 -3.31 1.00 4.55
C GLN A 221 -4.80 0.67 4.77
N PHE A 222 -5.09 -0.39 5.53
CA PHE A 222 -6.46 -0.73 5.91
C PHE A 222 -7.07 0.27 6.88
N ALA A 223 -6.29 0.75 7.87
CA ALA A 223 -6.70 1.75 8.84
C ALA A 223 -7.04 3.09 8.18
N ASN A 224 -6.34 3.46 7.10
CA ASN A 224 -6.57 4.68 6.35
C ASN A 224 -7.87 4.68 5.52
N LEU A 225 -8.60 3.55 5.48
CA LEU A 225 -9.94 3.46 4.92
C LEU A 225 -10.99 3.82 5.97
N SER A 226 -12.06 4.51 5.55
CA SER A 226 -13.19 4.75 6.44
C SER A 226 -13.84 3.44 6.89
N PRO A 227 -14.52 3.39 8.05
CA PRO A 227 -15.18 2.17 8.52
C PRO A 227 -16.16 1.57 7.51
N LEU A 228 -16.85 2.43 6.74
CA LEU A 228 -17.76 2.00 5.69
C LEU A 228 -17.01 1.39 4.50
N MET A 229 -15.87 1.97 4.10
CA MET A 229 -15.00 1.40 3.06
C MET A 229 -14.38 0.07 3.50
N ARG A 230 -13.98 -0.07 4.77
CA ARG A 230 -13.55 -1.38 5.30
C ARG A 230 -14.66 -2.42 5.24
N GLY A 231 -15.92 -1.99 5.47
CA GLY A 231 -17.08 -2.85 5.34
C GLY A 231 -17.33 -3.41 3.95
N THR A 232 -16.81 -2.78 2.87
CA THR A 232 -17.01 -3.30 1.51
C THR A 232 -16.34 -4.64 1.27
N PHE A 233 -15.27 -4.96 2.03
CA PHE A 233 -14.62 -6.28 2.00
C PHE A 233 -15.48 -7.38 2.61
N LYS A 234 -16.56 -7.02 3.30
CA LYS A 234 -17.59 -7.94 3.82
C LYS A 234 -18.87 -7.90 2.97
N ASN A 235 -18.82 -7.37 1.75
CA ASN A 235 -19.93 -7.50 0.82
C ASN A 235 -20.00 -8.95 0.26
N PRO A 236 -21.18 -9.36 -0.25
CA PRO A 236 -21.28 -10.49 -1.17
C PRO A 236 -20.18 -10.44 -2.25
N PRO A 237 -19.64 -11.60 -2.69
CA PRO A 237 -18.53 -11.62 -3.63
C PRO A 237 -18.82 -10.77 -4.89
N PRO A 238 -17.89 -9.88 -5.30
CA PRO A 238 -18.09 -9.01 -6.45
C PRO A 238 -18.44 -9.81 -7.72
N GLY A 239 -19.44 -9.34 -8.47
CA GLY A 239 -19.93 -10.02 -9.67
C GLY A 239 -20.96 -11.12 -9.43
N THR A 240 -21.26 -11.48 -8.17
CA THR A 240 -22.34 -12.42 -7.86
C THR A 240 -23.71 -11.84 -8.25
N PRO A 241 -24.55 -12.58 -8.99
CA PRO A 241 -25.91 -12.13 -9.30
C PRO A 241 -26.71 -11.84 -8.04
N LYS A 242 -27.47 -10.73 -8.02
CA LYS A 242 -28.29 -10.35 -6.85
C LYS A 242 -29.39 -11.38 -6.51
N ALA A 243 -29.82 -12.17 -7.48
CA ALA A 243 -30.78 -13.25 -7.29
C ALA A 243 -30.22 -14.40 -6.43
N ASN A 244 -28.90 -14.52 -6.34
CA ASN A 244 -28.25 -15.54 -5.53
C ASN A 244 -28.21 -15.05 -4.08
N ASN A 245 -29.01 -15.67 -3.22
CA ASN A 245 -28.97 -15.41 -1.79
C ASN A 245 -27.66 -15.94 -1.21
N VAL A 246 -26.75 -15.03 -0.85
CA VAL A 246 -25.56 -15.36 -0.06
C VAL A 246 -26.03 -15.71 1.36
N GLN A 247 -25.92 -16.98 1.72
CA GLN A 247 -26.40 -17.47 3.02
C GLN A 247 -25.51 -17.04 4.19
N ASN A 248 -24.26 -16.63 3.93
CA ASN A 248 -23.35 -16.20 4.98
C ASN A 248 -23.78 -14.84 5.56
N PRO A 249 -24.18 -14.78 6.86
CA PRO A 249 -24.67 -13.54 7.48
C PRO A 249 -23.59 -12.46 7.65
N ASP A 250 -22.31 -12.83 7.60
CA ASP A 250 -21.18 -11.89 7.63
C ASP A 250 -20.98 -11.15 6.31
N LEU A 251 -21.59 -11.65 5.22
CA LEU A 251 -21.47 -11.09 3.87
C LEU A 251 -22.69 -10.25 3.48
N LYS A 252 -22.78 -9.02 3.99
CA LYS A 252 -23.88 -8.08 3.72
C LYS A 252 -23.38 -6.67 3.35
N GLN A 253 -24.20 -5.93 2.60
CA GLN A 253 -23.89 -4.56 2.21
C GLN A 253 -24.10 -3.56 3.37
N GLY A 254 -23.42 -2.42 3.30
CA GLY A 254 -23.60 -1.31 4.24
C GLY A 254 -23.00 -1.51 5.63
N GLN A 255 -22.18 -2.55 5.81
CA GLN A 255 -21.48 -2.80 7.07
C GLN A 255 -20.44 -1.72 7.36
N ARG A 256 -20.21 -1.45 8.65
CA ARG A 256 -19.09 -0.63 9.12
C ARG A 256 -18.16 -1.52 9.91
N VAL A 257 -16.87 -1.52 9.57
CA VAL A 257 -15.83 -2.30 10.24
C VAL A 257 -14.92 -1.32 10.98
N TYR A 258 -14.87 -1.45 12.31
CA TYR A 258 -14.02 -0.64 13.18
C TYR A 258 -12.79 -1.41 13.67
N ASP A 259 -12.88 -2.74 13.73
CA ASP A 259 -11.75 -3.59 14.06
C ASP A 259 -10.80 -3.69 12.87
N LEU A 260 -9.54 -3.28 13.08
CA LEU A 260 -8.48 -3.36 12.08
C LEU A 260 -8.07 -4.81 11.76
N TYR A 261 -8.45 -5.75 12.62
CA TYR A 261 -8.15 -7.18 12.49
C TYR A 261 -9.41 -8.02 12.22
N ASP A 262 -10.53 -7.41 11.79
CA ASP A 262 -11.75 -8.16 11.42
C ASP A 262 -11.39 -9.28 10.43
N PRO A 263 -11.59 -10.56 10.80
CA PRO A 263 -11.04 -11.69 10.04
C PRO A 263 -11.65 -11.80 8.64
N VAL A 264 -12.92 -11.42 8.46
CA VAL A 264 -13.62 -11.52 7.17
C VAL A 264 -13.19 -10.37 6.24
N ALA A 265 -13.07 -9.16 6.77
CA ALA A 265 -12.59 -8.04 5.98
C ALA A 265 -11.12 -8.25 5.57
N ARG A 266 -10.27 -8.72 6.51
CA ARG A 266 -8.85 -8.97 6.27
C ARG A 266 -8.60 -10.14 5.33
N SER A 267 -9.41 -11.20 5.37
CA SER A 267 -9.26 -12.31 4.41
C SER A 267 -9.45 -11.84 2.97
N ASN A 268 -10.29 -10.82 2.74
CA ASN A 268 -10.61 -10.29 1.42
C ASN A 268 -9.78 -9.06 1.02
N PHE A 269 -9.24 -8.30 1.97
CA PHE A 269 -8.47 -7.09 1.72
C PHE A 269 -7.10 -7.37 1.11
N ARG A 270 -6.76 -6.70 0.02
CA ARG A 270 -5.42 -6.69 -0.57
C ARG A 270 -4.95 -5.28 -0.89
N VAL A 271 -3.64 -5.08 -0.84
CA VAL A 271 -2.97 -3.88 -1.38
C VAL A 271 -2.30 -4.28 -2.69
N VAL A 272 -2.49 -3.46 -3.72
CA VAL A 272 -1.79 -3.59 -4.99
C VAL A 272 -0.75 -2.49 -5.07
N VAL A 273 0.49 -2.87 -5.38
CA VAL A 273 1.65 -1.98 -5.52
C VAL A 273 2.11 -2.03 -6.97
N ILE A 274 2.07 -0.90 -7.67
CA ILE A 274 2.52 -0.78 -9.06
C ILE A 274 3.92 -0.18 -9.06
N ARG A 275 4.91 -0.94 -9.51
CA ARG A 275 6.25 -0.44 -9.76
C ARG A 275 6.32 0.13 -11.18
N PRO A 276 6.47 1.45 -11.33
CA PRO A 276 6.47 2.08 -12.64
C PRO A 276 7.78 1.79 -13.39
N GLU A 277 7.65 1.48 -14.67
CA GLU A 277 8.76 1.30 -15.62
C GLU A 277 8.76 2.45 -16.65
N GLU A 278 7.58 2.99 -16.95
CA GLU A 278 7.41 4.13 -17.85
C GLU A 278 6.32 5.04 -17.27
N VAL A 279 6.61 6.34 -17.21
CA VAL A 279 5.65 7.38 -16.83
C VAL A 279 5.62 8.41 -17.93
N GLU A 280 4.43 8.83 -18.32
CA GLU A 280 4.21 9.86 -19.32
C GLU A 280 3.26 10.91 -18.77
N MET A 281 3.54 12.17 -19.06
CA MET A 281 2.63 13.28 -18.80
C MET A 281 2.34 14.00 -20.11
N VAL A 282 1.07 14.25 -20.39
CA VAL A 282 0.63 15.20 -21.40
C VAL A 282 0.06 16.42 -20.67
N ASP A 283 0.64 17.58 -20.92
CA ASP A 283 0.18 18.87 -20.41
C ASP A 283 -0.58 19.62 -21.50
N LEU A 284 -1.88 19.79 -21.27
CA LEU A 284 -2.82 20.48 -22.17
C LEU A 284 -3.26 21.84 -21.60
N SER A 285 -2.57 22.36 -20.58
CA SER A 285 -2.90 23.66 -19.97
C SER A 285 -2.78 24.83 -20.96
N ASN A 286 -1.89 24.71 -21.94
CA ASN A 286 -1.78 25.62 -23.08
C ASN A 286 -1.91 24.85 -24.41
N PRO A 287 -3.06 24.91 -25.11
CA PRO A 287 -3.26 24.21 -26.38
C PRO A 287 -2.29 24.57 -27.50
N GLU A 288 -1.73 25.79 -27.50
CA GLU A 288 -0.75 26.24 -28.51
C GLU A 288 0.66 25.73 -28.24
N ALA A 289 0.93 25.28 -27.02
CA ALA A 289 2.23 24.81 -26.56
C ALA A 289 2.07 23.54 -25.72
N ALA A 290 1.17 22.64 -26.14
CA ALA A 290 0.97 21.37 -25.47
C ALA A 290 2.29 20.59 -25.45
N LYS A 291 2.58 19.93 -24.33
CA LYS A 291 3.84 19.19 -24.12
C LYS A 291 3.54 17.78 -23.71
N ARG A 292 4.32 16.84 -24.25
CA ARG A 292 4.37 15.47 -23.77
C ARG A 292 5.76 15.18 -23.24
N THR A 293 5.84 14.67 -22.03
CA THR A 293 7.10 14.26 -21.41
C THR A 293 7.01 12.80 -21.04
N ARG A 294 7.99 12.02 -21.48
CA ARG A 294 8.12 10.60 -21.13
C ARG A 294 9.34 10.40 -20.25
N TRP A 295 9.16 9.63 -19.18
CA TRP A 295 10.22 9.11 -18.32
C TRP A 295 10.23 7.59 -18.44
N LEU A 296 11.36 7.03 -18.86
CA LEU A 296 11.56 5.58 -18.99
C LEU A 296 12.63 5.12 -18.01
N LEU A 297 12.32 4.09 -17.22
CA LEU A 297 13.26 3.45 -16.31
C LEU A 297 14.12 2.45 -17.11
N LEU A 298 15.42 2.71 -17.16
CA LEU A 298 16.38 1.92 -17.92
C LEU A 298 17.42 1.31 -16.98
N SER A 299 17.88 0.11 -17.30
CA SER A 299 19.07 -0.47 -16.68
C SER A 299 20.30 0.32 -17.10
N ARG A 300 21.08 0.80 -16.13
CA ARG A 300 22.43 1.29 -16.37
C ARG A 300 23.30 0.07 -16.65
N GLY A 301 23.91 0.03 -17.84
CA GLY A 301 24.86 -1.02 -18.22
C GLY A 301 25.91 -1.27 -17.12
N ASN A 302 26.47 -2.47 -17.11
CA ASN A 302 27.50 -2.92 -16.14
C ASN A 302 27.02 -3.00 -14.67
N GLY A 303 25.75 -3.35 -14.43
CA GLY A 303 25.24 -3.63 -13.07
C GLY A 303 25.09 -2.39 -12.18
N GLN A 304 25.00 -1.20 -12.77
CA GLN A 304 24.95 0.08 -12.04
C GLN A 304 23.53 0.50 -11.62
N GLY A 305 22.58 -0.45 -11.59
CA GLY A 305 21.19 -0.23 -11.17
C GLY A 305 20.30 0.39 -12.25
N MET A 306 19.21 1.02 -11.82
CA MET A 306 18.20 1.61 -12.70
C MET A 306 18.28 3.14 -12.71
N GLU A 307 17.99 3.76 -13.85
CA GLU A 307 17.96 5.22 -14.06
C GLU A 307 16.75 5.66 -14.88
N TRP A 308 16.13 6.76 -14.47
CA TRP A 308 15.07 7.41 -15.24
C TRP A 308 15.65 8.29 -16.33
N LYS A 309 15.35 7.98 -17.59
CA LYS A 309 15.63 8.83 -18.74
C LYS A 309 14.40 9.65 -19.10
N MET A 310 14.55 10.96 -19.18
CA MET A 310 13.50 11.89 -19.61
C MET A 310 13.67 12.25 -21.09
N GLU A 311 12.57 12.34 -21.81
CA GLU A 311 12.50 12.92 -23.15
C GLU A 311 11.20 13.72 -23.34
N GLU A 312 11.30 14.83 -24.07
CA GLU A 312 10.15 15.60 -24.53
C GLU A 312 9.71 15.08 -25.90
N LEU A 313 8.41 14.92 -26.08
CA LEU A 313 7.76 14.36 -27.26
C LEU A 313 6.70 15.35 -27.75
N TRP A 314 6.33 15.22 -29.03
CA TRP A 314 5.13 15.89 -29.54
C TRP A 314 3.87 15.37 -28.82
N PRO A 315 2.87 16.23 -28.54
CA PRO A 315 1.63 15.88 -27.84
C PRO A 315 0.95 14.60 -28.33
#